data_AF-X0BMX3-F1
#
_entry.id   AF-X0BMX3-F1
#
_cell.length_a   1.000
_cell.length_b   1.000
_cell.length_c   1.000
_cell.angle_alpha   90.00
_cell.angle_beta   90.00
_cell.angle_gamma   90.00
#
_symmetry.space_group_name_H-M   'P 1'
#
loop_
_entity.id
_entity.type
_entity.pdbx_description
1 polymer ?
#
loop_
_entity_poly.entity_id
_entity_poly.type
_entity_poly.pdbx_seq_one_letter_code
_entity_poly.pdbx_strand_id
1 'polypeptide(L)'
;MWVTPGVLTEYMAEATLVAEGTGAAATEGAVEAVAPEVIEAVAANRTFWQSAQAFGKWVAKEAVELSLLQAGARAFEAALDTIAKKNDDKDAERLAKAMPNINEALKKANDCVSDWNLWMSHHFDTRAQYGVIQVDGHKFSLLEVFQAQISTVSLCLTQKAYPATGVASQSMTLNTAKLLVSSLQEYCQKLKVISIRIKDKEQKMVAAGLNDHVGDVDTAITDLVVSANSF
;
A
#
# COMPACT_ATOMS: atom_id res chain seq x y z
N MET A 1 20.18 -20.27 -6.52
CA MET A 1 19.00 -21.08 -6.14
C MET A 1 17.80 -20.21 -6.42
N TRP A 2 17.12 -20.47 -7.52
CA TRP A 2 16.14 -19.55 -8.13
C TRP A 2 14.77 -19.84 -7.52
N VAL A 3 14.12 -18.82 -6.96
CA VAL A 3 12.70 -18.92 -6.59
C VAL A 3 11.94 -18.99 -7.92
N THR A 4 11.31 -20.14 -8.18
CA THR A 4 10.58 -20.40 -9.41
C THR A 4 9.36 -19.48 -9.53
N PRO A 5 9.02 -18.98 -10.74
CA PRO A 5 7.88 -18.09 -11.00
C PRO A 5 6.51 -18.64 -10.56
N GLY A 6 6.39 -19.94 -10.30
CA GLY A 6 5.13 -20.60 -9.93
C GLY A 6 4.65 -20.33 -8.51
N VAL A 7 5.54 -19.95 -7.57
CA VAL A 7 5.14 -19.70 -6.17
C VAL A 7 4.30 -18.43 -6.04
N LEU A 8 4.51 -17.45 -6.93
CA LEU A 8 3.68 -16.24 -6.98
C LEU A 8 2.30 -16.52 -7.61
N THR A 9 2.20 -17.47 -8.54
CA THR A 9 0.96 -17.72 -9.28
C THR A 9 -0.04 -18.55 -8.48
N GLU A 10 0.42 -19.51 -7.66
CA GLU A 10 -0.47 -20.32 -6.80
C GLU A 10 -1.03 -19.53 -5.60
N TYR A 11 -0.32 -18.53 -5.09
CA TYR A 11 -0.79 -17.71 -3.95
C TYR A 11 -1.77 -16.59 -4.34
N MET A 12 -1.83 -16.20 -5.62
CA MET A 12 -2.72 -15.14 -6.11
C MET A 12 -4.15 -15.61 -6.39
N ALA A 13 -4.42 -16.92 -6.39
CA ALA A 13 -5.72 -17.47 -6.76
C ALA A 13 -6.81 -17.36 -5.66
N GLU A 14 -6.45 -17.07 -4.40
CA GLU A 14 -7.40 -17.07 -3.28
C GLU A 14 -7.82 -15.65 -2.81
N ALA A 15 -7.40 -14.59 -3.49
CA ALA A 15 -7.62 -13.21 -3.03
C ALA A 15 -8.46 -12.34 -3.97
N THR A 16 -9.32 -12.94 -4.81
CA THR A 16 -10.28 -12.17 -5.60
C THR A 16 -11.42 -11.73 -4.70
N LEU A 17 -11.26 -10.58 -4.03
CA LEU A 17 -12.39 -9.81 -3.49
C LEU A 17 -12.53 -8.52 -4.30
N VAL A 18 -13.72 -8.40 -4.87
CA VAL A 18 -14.17 -7.46 -5.89
C VAL A 18 -14.42 -6.07 -5.30
N ALA A 19 -13.82 -5.06 -5.92
CA ALA A 19 -14.40 -3.74 -6.14
C ALA A 19 -13.60 -3.04 -7.26
N GLU A 20 -14.05 -3.20 -8.50
CA GLU A 20 -13.60 -2.35 -9.60
C GLU A 20 -14.23 -0.96 -9.43
N GLY A 21 -13.41 0.00 -9.00
CA GLY A 21 -13.76 1.41 -8.89
C GLY A 21 -12.71 2.24 -9.62
N THR A 22 -13.11 2.81 -10.75
CA THR A 22 -12.32 3.66 -11.65
C THR A 22 -11.62 4.81 -10.92
N GLY A 23 -10.36 5.03 -11.28
CA GLY A 23 -9.53 6.10 -10.75
C GLY A 23 -10.17 7.48 -10.91
N ALA A 24 -10.15 8.23 -9.82
CA ALA A 24 -10.35 9.68 -9.84
C ALA A 24 -9.09 10.33 -9.28
N ALA A 25 -8.51 11.24 -10.07
CA ALA A 25 -7.44 12.11 -9.64
C ALA A 25 -7.93 12.94 -8.44
N ALA A 26 -7.25 12.83 -7.30
CA ALA A 26 -7.53 13.66 -6.14
C ALA A 26 -6.94 15.06 -6.37
N THR A 27 -7.79 16.02 -6.76
CA THR A 27 -7.46 17.44 -6.66
C THR A 27 -7.51 17.87 -5.19
N GLU A 28 -6.48 18.59 -4.75
CA GLU A 28 -6.46 19.29 -3.46
C GLU A 28 -7.72 20.14 -3.30
N GLY A 29 -8.56 19.81 -2.32
CA GLY A 29 -9.74 20.60 -1.98
C GLY A 29 -11.08 19.88 -2.05
N ALA A 30 -11.22 18.70 -1.43
CA ALA A 30 -12.49 18.16 -0.90
C ALA A 30 -12.25 16.85 -0.14
N VAL A 31 -11.83 16.89 1.13
CA VAL A 31 -11.81 15.70 2.02
C VAL A 31 -12.92 15.85 3.05
N GLU A 32 -14.18 15.85 2.60
CA GLU A 32 -15.33 16.13 3.48
C GLU A 32 -16.16 14.89 3.87
N ALA A 33 -15.92 13.72 3.26
CA ALA A 33 -16.56 12.46 3.66
C ALA A 33 -15.63 11.25 3.46
N VAL A 34 -15.86 10.18 4.24
CA VAL A 34 -15.31 8.85 3.93
C VAL A 34 -15.84 8.45 2.55
N ALA A 35 -14.95 8.01 1.66
CA ALA A 35 -15.32 7.70 0.29
C ALA A 35 -16.39 6.58 0.25
N PRO A 36 -17.46 6.70 -0.57
CA PRO A 36 -18.57 5.74 -0.59
C PRO A 36 -18.12 4.28 -0.76
N GLU A 37 -17.11 4.04 -1.60
CA GLU A 37 -16.55 2.71 -1.85
C GLU A 37 -15.99 2.05 -0.59
N VAL A 38 -15.48 2.84 0.35
CA VAL A 38 -15.01 2.35 1.66
C VAL A 38 -16.20 1.93 2.51
N ILE A 39 -17.27 2.72 2.53
CA ILE A 39 -18.48 2.40 3.30
C ILE A 39 -19.16 1.14 2.76
N GLU A 40 -19.26 1.01 1.45
CA GLU A 40 -19.79 -0.18 0.78
C GLU A 40 -18.94 -1.42 1.12
N ALA A 41 -17.60 -1.31 1.07
CA ALA A 41 -16.69 -2.39 1.43
C ALA A 41 -16.82 -2.82 2.90
N VAL A 42 -16.98 -1.86 3.83
CA VAL A 42 -17.25 -2.16 5.25
C VAL A 42 -18.59 -2.86 5.40
N ALA A 43 -19.65 -2.36 4.76
CA ALA A 43 -21.00 -2.89 4.88
C ALA A 43 -21.09 -4.33 4.35
N ALA A 44 -20.49 -4.60 3.19
CA ALA A 44 -20.47 -5.91 2.56
C ALA A 44 -19.68 -6.95 3.39
N ASN A 45 -18.65 -6.53 4.13
CA ASN A 45 -17.75 -7.41 4.86
C ASN A 45 -17.81 -7.21 6.38
N ARG A 46 -18.93 -6.72 6.89
CA ARG A 46 -19.03 -6.26 8.28
C ARG A 46 -18.67 -7.34 9.31
N THR A 47 -19.15 -8.56 9.10
CA THR A 47 -18.84 -9.71 9.97
C THR A 47 -17.35 -10.02 10.02
N PHE A 48 -16.63 -9.79 8.92
CA PHE A 48 -15.18 -9.95 8.86
C PHE A 48 -14.47 -8.88 9.70
N TRP A 49 -14.80 -7.60 9.51
CA TRP A 49 -14.19 -6.49 10.24
C TRP A 49 -14.45 -6.55 11.75
N GLN A 50 -15.56 -7.15 12.16
CA GLN A 50 -15.91 -7.35 13.57
C GLN A 50 -15.25 -8.57 14.21
N SER A 51 -14.55 -9.40 13.43
CA SER A 51 -13.88 -10.59 13.92
C SER A 51 -12.38 -10.34 14.13
N ALA A 52 -11.94 -10.33 15.40
CA ALA A 52 -10.53 -10.18 15.76
C ALA A 52 -9.65 -11.26 15.08
N GLN A 53 -10.17 -12.49 14.98
CA GLN A 53 -9.46 -13.59 14.34
C GLN A 53 -9.30 -13.37 12.83
N ALA A 54 -10.37 -12.93 12.16
CA ALA A 54 -10.33 -12.72 10.71
C ALA A 54 -9.43 -11.52 10.37
N PHE A 55 -9.55 -10.44 11.13
CA PHE A 55 -8.67 -9.28 11.02
C PHE A 55 -7.21 -9.63 11.27
N GLY A 56 -6.90 -10.35 12.36
CA GLY A 56 -5.53 -10.76 12.68
C GLY A 56 -4.89 -11.64 11.60
N LYS A 57 -5.66 -12.55 10.99
CA LYS A 57 -5.18 -13.34 9.83
C LYS A 57 -4.87 -12.47 8.62
N TRP A 58 -5.72 -11.48 8.35
CA TRP A 58 -5.50 -10.56 7.24
C TRP A 58 -4.28 -9.67 7.47
N VAL A 59 -4.10 -9.11 8.67
CA VAL A 59 -2.89 -8.35 9.03
C VAL A 59 -1.63 -9.20 8.84
N ALA A 60 -1.64 -10.46 9.28
CA ALA A 60 -0.49 -11.35 9.11
C ALA A 60 -0.19 -11.64 7.64
N LYS A 61 -1.23 -11.86 6.82
CA LYS A 61 -1.08 -12.03 5.37
C LYS A 61 -0.47 -10.79 4.74
N GLU A 62 -1.02 -9.62 5.06
CA GLU A 62 -0.53 -8.34 4.54
C GLU A 62 0.95 -8.11 4.88
N ALA A 63 1.35 -8.36 6.13
CA ALA A 63 2.74 -8.23 6.55
C ALA A 63 3.70 -9.13 5.74
N VAL A 64 3.28 -10.36 5.43
CA VAL A 64 4.05 -11.28 4.58
C VAL A 64 4.16 -10.75 3.16
N GLU A 65 3.05 -10.31 2.56
CA GLU A 65 3.05 -9.83 1.18
C GLU A 65 3.89 -8.55 1.01
N LEU A 66 3.78 -7.60 1.95
CA LEU A 66 4.61 -6.38 1.96
C LEU A 66 6.11 -6.70 2.08
N SER A 67 6.46 -7.69 2.92
CA SER A 67 7.84 -8.15 3.08
C SER A 67 8.37 -8.80 1.80
N LEU A 68 7.55 -9.61 1.13
CA LEU A 68 7.90 -10.24 -0.14
C LEU A 68 8.11 -9.20 -1.24
N LEU A 69 7.27 -8.16 -1.29
CA LEU A 69 7.42 -7.07 -2.26
C LEU A 69 8.76 -6.34 -2.06
N GLN A 70 9.11 -6.01 -0.81
CA GLN A 70 10.41 -5.37 -0.50
C GLN A 70 11.59 -6.26 -0.87
N ALA A 71 11.54 -7.54 -0.51
CA ALA A 71 12.58 -8.49 -0.85
C ALA A 71 12.74 -8.63 -2.37
N GLY A 72 11.62 -8.67 -3.11
CA GLY A 72 11.60 -8.70 -4.57
C GLY A 72 12.24 -7.47 -5.20
N ALA A 73 11.91 -6.27 -4.69
CA ALA A 73 12.47 -5.01 -5.20
C ALA A 73 13.98 -4.89 -4.92
N ARG A 74 14.46 -5.39 -3.77
CA ARG A 74 15.91 -5.49 -3.46
C ARG A 74 16.63 -6.52 -4.34
N ALA A 75 15.99 -7.66 -4.62
CA ALA A 75 16.55 -8.65 -5.53
C ALA A 75 16.64 -8.11 -6.96
N PHE A 76 15.65 -7.33 -7.40
CA PHE A 76 15.65 -6.66 -8.69
C PHE A 76 16.77 -5.61 -8.80
N GLU A 77 16.96 -4.78 -7.77
CA GLU A 77 18.09 -3.85 -7.66
C GLU A 77 19.43 -4.59 -7.88
N ALA A 78 19.67 -5.68 -7.14
CA ALA A 78 20.91 -6.45 -7.25
C ALA A 78 21.13 -7.10 -8.65
N ALA A 79 20.04 -7.49 -9.32
CA ALA A 79 20.10 -8.03 -10.67
C ALA A 79 20.52 -6.96 -11.69
N LEU A 80 19.91 -5.78 -11.64
CA LEU A 80 20.27 -4.63 -12.48
C LEU A 80 21.73 -4.21 -12.27
N ASP A 81 22.15 -4.15 -11.01
CA ASP A 81 23.51 -3.84 -10.62
C ASP A 81 24.54 -4.80 -11.23
N THR A 82 24.18 -6.08 -11.29
CA THR A 82 25.01 -7.13 -11.90
C THR A 82 25.06 -6.99 -13.42
N ILE A 83 23.94 -6.67 -14.07
CA ILE A 83 23.84 -6.48 -15.52
C ILE A 83 24.65 -5.25 -15.94
N ALA A 84 24.46 -4.12 -15.26
CA ALA A 84 25.17 -2.88 -15.53
C ALA A 84 26.70 -3.07 -15.48
N LYS A 85 27.21 -3.76 -14.45
CA LYS A 85 28.64 -4.02 -14.27
C LYS A 85 29.23 -4.99 -15.30
N LYS A 86 28.45 -5.96 -15.79
CA LYS A 86 28.94 -7.02 -16.70
C LYS A 86 28.81 -6.68 -18.18
N ASN A 87 27.77 -5.95 -18.56
CA ASN A 87 27.38 -5.78 -19.95
C ASN A 87 27.57 -4.34 -20.47
N ASP A 88 28.04 -3.40 -19.64
CA ASP A 88 28.10 -1.95 -19.94
C ASP A 88 26.74 -1.42 -20.44
N ASP A 89 25.67 -1.97 -19.88
CA ASP A 89 24.30 -1.64 -20.26
C ASP A 89 23.87 -0.35 -19.57
N LYS A 90 23.78 0.73 -20.36
CA LYS A 90 23.41 2.07 -19.88
C LYS A 90 22.00 2.15 -19.33
N ASP A 91 21.07 1.35 -19.84
CA ASP A 91 19.70 1.34 -19.34
C ASP A 91 19.66 0.60 -18.00
N ALA A 92 20.36 -0.52 -17.87
CA ALA A 92 20.53 -1.21 -16.59
C ALA A 92 21.23 -0.32 -15.55
N GLU A 93 22.24 0.47 -15.95
CA GLU A 93 22.91 1.42 -15.05
C GLU A 93 21.97 2.52 -14.54
N ARG A 94 21.13 3.08 -15.43
CA ARG A 94 20.12 4.08 -15.05
C ARG A 94 19.08 3.50 -14.10
N LEU A 95 18.59 2.30 -14.39
CA LEU A 95 17.65 1.60 -13.51
C LEU A 95 18.26 1.31 -12.15
N ALA A 96 19.48 0.77 -12.11
CA ALA A 96 20.20 0.49 -10.86
C ALA A 96 20.35 1.75 -9.99
N LYS A 97 20.63 2.92 -10.59
CA LYS A 97 20.69 4.20 -9.88
C LYS A 97 19.34 4.68 -9.33
N ALA A 98 18.24 4.33 -10.00
CA ALA A 98 16.89 4.73 -9.57
C ALA A 98 16.29 3.81 -8.49
N MET A 99 16.72 2.54 -8.43
CA MET A 99 16.19 1.52 -7.53
C MET A 99 16.35 1.82 -6.03
N PRO A 100 17.45 2.41 -5.52
CA PRO A 100 17.58 2.77 -4.11
C PRO A 100 16.40 3.62 -3.63
N ASN A 101 16.03 4.65 -4.39
CA ASN A 101 14.91 5.54 -4.07
C ASN A 101 13.55 4.81 -4.16
N ILE A 102 13.37 3.89 -5.12
CA ILE A 102 12.17 3.05 -5.20
C ILE A 102 12.06 2.16 -3.95
N ASN A 103 13.17 1.55 -3.53
CA ASN A 103 13.22 0.70 -2.34
C ASN A 103 12.98 1.48 -1.05
N GLU A 104 13.53 2.70 -0.93
CA GLU A 104 13.29 3.57 0.22
C GLU A 104 11.85 4.08 0.27
N ALA A 105 11.24 4.41 -0.86
CA ALA A 105 9.82 4.77 -0.92
C ALA A 105 8.92 3.61 -0.49
N LEU A 106 9.18 2.42 -1.03
CA LEU A 106 8.44 1.21 -0.67
C LEU A 106 8.60 0.86 0.80
N LYS A 107 9.81 1.01 1.36
CA LYS A 107 10.05 0.81 2.80
C LYS A 107 9.17 1.74 3.63
N LYS A 108 9.22 3.04 3.38
CA LYS A 108 8.42 4.04 4.12
C LYS A 108 6.93 3.74 4.03
N ALA A 109 6.41 3.45 2.84
CA ALA A 109 5.00 3.16 2.64
C ALA A 109 4.55 1.90 3.40
N ASN A 110 5.36 0.84 3.37
CA ASN A 110 5.06 -0.41 4.08
C ASN A 110 5.19 -0.27 5.61
N ASP A 111 6.14 0.54 6.08
CA ASP A 111 6.30 0.85 7.51
C ASP A 111 5.03 1.56 8.02
N CYS A 112 4.46 2.50 7.25
CA CYS A 112 3.19 3.17 7.59
C CYS A 112 2.03 2.17 7.75
N VAL A 113 1.85 1.28 6.77
CA VAL A 113 0.77 0.26 6.82
C VAL A 113 1.00 -0.71 7.98
N SER A 114 2.25 -1.09 8.24
CA SER A 114 2.60 -1.99 9.35
C SER A 114 2.31 -1.36 10.70
N ASP A 115 2.65 -0.08 10.90
CA ASP A 115 2.34 0.68 12.12
C ASP A 115 0.83 0.77 12.34
N TRP A 116 0.09 1.15 11.31
CA TRP A 116 -1.38 1.23 11.37
C TRP A 116 -2.03 -0.11 11.67
N ASN A 117 -1.60 -1.20 11.02
CA ASN A 117 -2.11 -2.54 11.27
C ASN A 117 -1.81 -3.03 12.68
N LEU A 118 -0.61 -2.74 13.19
CA LEU A 118 -0.23 -3.05 14.57
C LEU A 118 -1.09 -2.26 15.56
N TRP A 119 -1.26 -0.95 15.33
CA TRP A 119 -2.09 -0.10 16.15
C TRP A 119 -3.53 -0.58 16.19
N MET A 120 -4.14 -0.88 15.02
CA MET A 120 -5.50 -1.42 14.94
C MET A 120 -5.64 -2.76 15.67
N SER A 121 -4.62 -3.62 15.59
CA SER A 121 -4.61 -4.90 16.30
C SER A 121 -4.61 -4.73 17.82
N HIS A 122 -3.83 -3.78 18.34
CA HIS A 122 -3.81 -3.48 19.78
C HIS A 122 -5.09 -2.83 20.30
N HIS A 123 -5.81 -2.11 19.43
CA HIS A 123 -6.98 -1.33 19.83
C HIS A 123 -8.32 -1.97 19.43
N PHE A 124 -8.28 -3.17 18.83
CA PHE A 124 -9.46 -3.86 18.31
C PHE A 124 -10.58 -3.99 19.35
N ASP A 125 -10.26 -4.45 20.56
CA ASP A 125 -11.26 -4.65 21.62
C ASP A 125 -11.79 -3.34 22.21
N THR A 126 -11.00 -2.27 22.10
CA THR A 126 -11.36 -0.93 22.58
C THR A 126 -12.04 -0.06 21.51
N ARG A 127 -12.31 -0.61 20.31
CA ARG A 127 -12.81 0.13 19.13
C ARG A 127 -14.01 1.06 19.37
N ALA A 128 -14.87 0.72 20.34
CA ALA A 128 -16.03 1.53 20.70
C ALA A 128 -15.66 2.93 21.25
N GLN A 129 -14.46 3.11 21.81
CA GLN A 129 -14.03 4.37 22.44
C GLN A 129 -13.76 5.49 21.44
N TYR A 130 -13.45 5.13 20.18
CA TYR A 130 -13.12 6.10 19.15
C TYR A 130 -14.36 6.76 18.55
N GLY A 131 -15.50 6.07 18.56
CA GLY A 131 -16.77 6.58 18.07
C GLY A 131 -17.24 5.90 16.79
N VAL A 132 -18.31 6.44 16.21
CA VAL A 132 -18.99 5.89 15.04
C VAL A 132 -19.31 6.98 14.03
N ILE A 133 -19.38 6.60 12.76
CA ILE A 133 -20.05 7.36 11.71
C ILE A 133 -21.40 6.73 11.40
N GLN A 134 -22.34 7.55 10.94
CA GLN A 134 -23.65 7.08 10.52
C GLN A 134 -23.84 7.36 9.03
N VAL A 135 -24.12 6.31 8.25
CA VAL A 135 -24.38 6.39 6.81
C VAL A 135 -25.63 5.55 6.53
N ASP A 136 -26.63 6.13 5.86
CA ASP A 136 -27.89 5.47 5.50
C ASP A 136 -28.57 4.73 6.67
N GLY A 137 -28.52 5.31 7.86
CA GLY A 137 -29.10 4.71 9.08
C GLY A 137 -28.24 3.62 9.74
N HIS A 138 -27.16 3.18 9.10
CA HIS A 138 -26.20 2.24 9.64
C HIS A 138 -25.08 2.95 10.40
N LYS A 139 -24.71 2.39 11.56
CA LYS A 139 -23.56 2.85 12.36
C LYS A 139 -22.35 2.00 12.07
N PHE A 140 -21.24 2.65 11.73
CA PHE A 140 -19.94 2.03 11.53
C PHE A 140 -18.96 2.62 12.53
N SER A 141 -18.23 1.79 13.26
CA SER A 141 -17.15 2.29 14.11
C SER A 141 -16.04 2.89 13.26
N LEU A 142 -15.40 3.94 13.77
CA LEU A 142 -14.29 4.57 13.06
C LEU A 142 -13.14 3.58 12.82
N LEU A 143 -12.95 2.59 13.70
CA LEU A 143 -11.94 1.55 13.49
C LEU A 143 -12.30 0.64 12.31
N GLU A 144 -13.56 0.20 12.17
CA GLU A 144 -14.01 -0.59 11.01
C GLU A 144 -13.80 0.17 9.70
N VAL A 145 -14.09 1.47 9.71
CA VAL A 145 -13.84 2.35 8.57
C VAL A 145 -12.35 2.39 8.26
N PHE A 146 -11.50 2.59 9.26
CA PHE A 146 -10.05 2.65 9.07
C PHE A 146 -9.48 1.34 8.53
N GLN A 147 -9.92 0.19 9.05
CA GLN A 147 -9.55 -1.14 8.55
C GLN A 147 -9.89 -1.30 7.06
N ALA A 148 -11.10 -0.88 6.65
CA ALA A 148 -11.48 -0.94 5.25
C ALA A 148 -10.70 0.05 4.38
N GLN A 149 -10.36 1.24 4.88
CA GLN A 149 -9.49 2.17 4.15
C GLN A 149 -8.14 1.54 3.84
N ILE A 150 -7.49 0.92 4.84
CA ILE A 150 -6.23 0.20 4.61
C ILE A 150 -6.43 -0.93 3.60
N SER A 151 -7.49 -1.73 3.74
CA SER A 151 -7.80 -2.81 2.79
C SER A 151 -8.00 -2.33 1.36
N THR A 152 -8.66 -1.19 1.14
CA THR A 152 -8.81 -0.59 -0.20
C THR A 152 -7.46 -0.16 -0.78
N VAL A 153 -6.54 0.28 0.08
CA VAL A 153 -5.17 0.63 -0.35
C VAL A 153 -4.33 -0.62 -0.62
N SER A 154 -4.50 -1.70 0.15
CA SER A 154 -3.93 -3.03 -0.15
C SER A 154 -4.40 -3.58 -1.49
N LEU A 155 -5.65 -3.30 -1.90
CA LEU A 155 -6.12 -3.65 -3.25
C LEU A 155 -5.32 -2.95 -4.36
N CYS A 156 -4.88 -1.70 -4.13
CA CYS A 156 -4.02 -1.01 -5.09
C CYS A 156 -2.67 -1.71 -5.25
N LEU A 157 -2.08 -2.23 -4.16
CA LEU A 157 -0.86 -3.03 -4.25
C LEU A 157 -1.08 -4.30 -5.06
N THR A 158 -2.10 -5.09 -4.70
CA THR A 158 -2.35 -6.40 -5.33
C THR A 158 -2.73 -6.29 -6.79
N GLN A 159 -3.49 -5.26 -7.19
CA GLN A 159 -3.97 -5.09 -8.56
C GLN A 159 -2.99 -4.33 -9.46
N LYS A 160 -2.11 -3.48 -8.91
CA LYS A 160 -1.23 -2.62 -9.71
C LYS A 160 0.24 -2.84 -9.41
N ALA A 161 0.66 -2.62 -8.15
CA ALA A 161 2.08 -2.65 -7.80
C ALA A 161 2.70 -4.04 -7.92
N TYR A 162 2.01 -5.11 -7.48
CA TYR A 162 2.50 -6.48 -7.60
C TYR A 162 2.65 -6.93 -9.07
N PRO A 163 1.63 -6.78 -9.94
CA PRO A 163 1.80 -7.04 -11.37
C PRO A 163 2.92 -6.22 -12.01
N ALA A 164 2.99 -4.92 -11.70
CA ALA A 164 4.04 -4.05 -12.26
C ALA A 164 5.45 -4.47 -11.81
N THR A 165 5.60 -4.93 -10.57
CA THR A 165 6.86 -5.50 -10.06
C THR A 165 7.21 -6.79 -10.79
N GLY A 166 6.23 -7.67 -10.99
CA GLY A 166 6.40 -8.91 -11.75
C GLY A 166 6.89 -8.62 -13.18
N VAL A 167 6.23 -7.72 -13.89
CA VAL A 167 6.61 -7.30 -15.24
C VAL A 167 8.00 -6.65 -15.25
N ALA A 168 8.27 -5.70 -14.36
CA ALA A 168 9.56 -5.02 -14.28
C ALA A 168 10.72 -5.99 -14.01
N SER A 169 10.52 -6.96 -13.11
CA SER A 169 11.53 -7.98 -12.79
C SER A 169 11.83 -8.93 -13.96
N GLN A 170 10.86 -9.18 -14.84
CA GLN A 170 11.02 -10.07 -15.99
C GLN A 170 11.66 -9.37 -17.17
N SER A 171 11.20 -8.16 -17.51
CA SER A 171 11.68 -7.46 -18.71
C SER A 171 12.88 -6.55 -18.46
N MET A 172 13.02 -6.05 -17.22
CA MET A 172 14.13 -5.17 -16.81
C MET A 172 14.34 -3.93 -17.71
N THR A 173 13.26 -3.30 -18.17
CA THR A 173 13.32 -2.14 -19.07
C THR A 173 12.92 -0.83 -18.36
N LEU A 174 13.33 0.31 -18.94
CA LEU A 174 12.92 1.64 -18.47
C LEU A 174 11.40 1.82 -18.44
N ASN A 175 10.69 1.33 -19.46
CA ASN A 175 9.23 1.46 -19.53
C ASN A 175 8.53 0.68 -18.41
N THR A 176 9.03 -0.51 -18.08
CA THR A 176 8.45 -1.33 -17.02
C THR A 176 8.80 -0.82 -15.62
N ALA A 177 9.97 -0.19 -15.46
CA ALA A 177 10.30 0.55 -14.24
C ALA A 177 9.44 1.81 -14.08
N LYS A 178 9.15 2.55 -15.17
CA LYS A 178 8.21 3.67 -15.18
C LYS A 178 6.80 3.25 -14.75
N LEU A 179 6.32 2.10 -15.24
CA LEU A 179 5.05 1.52 -14.81
C LEU A 179 5.05 1.18 -13.31
N LEU A 180 6.13 0.58 -12.81
CA LEU A 180 6.28 0.29 -11.38
C LEU A 180 6.25 1.56 -10.54
N VAL A 181 7.04 2.57 -10.91
CA VAL A 181 7.08 3.86 -10.19
C VAL A 181 5.71 4.53 -10.20
N SER A 182 5.02 4.57 -11.35
CA SER A 182 3.68 5.13 -11.44
C SER A 182 2.68 4.38 -10.53
N SER A 183 2.76 3.05 -10.48
CA SER A 183 1.89 2.23 -9.63
C SER A 183 2.17 2.47 -8.14
N LEU A 184 3.44 2.60 -7.76
CA LEU A 184 3.85 2.91 -6.38
C LEU A 184 3.49 4.35 -5.99
N GLN A 185 3.54 5.30 -6.92
CA GLN A 185 3.08 6.67 -6.68
C GLN A 185 1.57 6.69 -6.40
N GLU A 186 0.77 5.97 -7.18
CA GLU A 186 -0.67 5.87 -6.93
C GLU A 186 -0.95 5.26 -5.54
N TYR A 187 -0.23 4.20 -5.18
CA TYR A 187 -0.31 3.60 -3.86
C TYR A 187 0.04 4.61 -2.74
N CYS A 188 1.17 5.32 -2.85
CA CYS A 188 1.58 6.32 -1.86
C CYS A 188 0.59 7.49 -1.78
N GLN A 189 0.00 7.93 -2.90
CA GLN A 189 -1.03 8.97 -2.90
C GLN A 189 -2.29 8.52 -2.14
N LYS A 190 -2.69 7.26 -2.27
CA LYS A 190 -3.81 6.72 -1.49
C LYS A 190 -3.47 6.66 0.01
N LEU A 191 -2.25 6.27 0.38
CA LEU A 191 -1.79 6.35 1.77
C LEU A 191 -1.81 7.79 2.29
N LYS A 192 -1.40 8.77 1.47
CA LYS A 192 -1.39 10.19 1.86
C LYS A 192 -2.79 10.70 2.22
N VAL A 193 -3.80 10.31 1.46
CA VAL A 193 -5.21 10.65 1.77
C VAL A 193 -5.62 10.12 3.14
N ILE A 194 -5.22 8.89 3.48
CA ILE A 194 -5.47 8.29 4.79
C ILE A 194 -4.71 9.04 5.88
N SER A 195 -3.42 9.29 5.67
CA SER A 195 -2.55 10.06 6.58
C SER A 195 -3.12 11.42 6.94
N ILE A 196 -3.54 12.20 5.95
CA ILE A 196 -4.16 13.52 6.16
C ILE A 196 -5.46 13.38 6.96
N ARG A 197 -6.30 12.38 6.64
CA ARG A 197 -7.54 12.13 7.37
C ARG A 197 -7.27 11.76 8.83
N ILE A 198 -6.27 10.94 9.12
CA ILE A 198 -5.87 10.59 10.49
C ILE A 198 -5.53 11.88 11.25
N LYS A 199 -4.64 12.70 10.68
CA LYS A 199 -4.20 13.97 11.26
C LYS A 199 -5.35 14.93 11.55
N ASP A 200 -6.29 15.05 10.61
CA ASP A 200 -7.31 16.11 10.67
C ASP A 200 -8.59 15.67 11.38
N LYS A 201 -8.97 14.39 11.30
CA LYS A 201 -10.30 13.90 11.68
C LYS A 201 -10.30 12.82 12.76
N GLU A 202 -9.20 12.11 12.99
CA GLU A 202 -9.14 10.96 13.91
C GLU A 202 -8.46 11.29 15.24
N GLN A 203 -8.75 12.47 15.81
CA GLN A 203 -8.06 13.00 16.99
C GLN A 203 -8.05 12.03 18.20
N LYS A 204 -9.12 11.25 18.39
CA LYS A 204 -9.17 10.26 19.47
C LYS A 204 -8.24 9.07 19.24
N MET A 205 -8.04 8.66 17.99
CA MET A 205 -7.10 7.59 17.64
C MET A 205 -5.67 8.11 17.73
N VAL A 206 -5.42 9.33 17.26
CA VAL A 206 -4.12 10.02 17.39
C VAL A 206 -3.74 10.19 18.87
N ALA A 207 -4.68 10.63 19.71
CA ALA A 207 -4.47 10.72 21.16
C ALA A 207 -4.19 9.35 21.82
N ALA A 208 -4.60 8.25 21.18
CA ALA A 208 -4.29 6.88 21.58
C ALA A 208 -3.06 6.30 20.85
N GLY A 209 -2.23 7.15 20.23
CA GLY A 209 -0.94 6.78 19.66
C GLY A 209 -0.96 6.34 18.19
N LEU A 210 -2.04 6.62 17.44
CA LEU A 210 -2.05 6.40 15.99
C LEU A 210 -1.20 7.49 15.30
N ASN A 211 -0.17 7.10 14.56
CA ASN A 211 0.65 8.03 13.78
C ASN A 211 -0.03 8.42 12.47
N ASP A 212 0.05 9.69 12.06
CA ASP A 212 -0.52 10.12 10.78
C ASP A 212 0.39 9.81 9.58
N HIS A 213 1.71 9.72 9.75
CA HIS A 213 2.68 9.44 8.69
C HIS A 213 2.63 10.38 7.45
N VAL A 214 2.05 11.58 7.54
CA VAL A 214 1.99 12.50 6.39
C VAL A 214 3.40 12.79 5.84
N GLY A 215 4.36 13.06 6.72
CA GLY A 215 5.75 13.35 6.32
C GLY A 215 6.47 12.15 5.69
N ASP A 216 6.23 10.94 6.18
CA ASP A 216 6.86 9.72 5.66
C ASP A 216 6.35 9.42 4.25
N VAL A 217 5.04 9.55 4.04
CA VAL A 217 4.40 9.33 2.73
C VAL A 217 4.78 10.42 1.73
N ASP A 218 4.85 11.69 2.15
CA ASP A 218 5.33 12.78 1.28
C ASP A 218 6.78 12.55 0.82
N THR A 219 7.63 12.05 1.73
CA THR A 219 9.01 11.69 1.40
C THR A 219 9.04 10.51 0.43
N ALA A 220 8.22 9.46 0.65
CA ALA A 220 8.13 8.33 -0.27
C ALA A 220 7.71 8.75 -1.69
N ILE A 221 6.72 9.65 -1.81
CA ILE A 221 6.31 10.22 -3.10
C ILE A 221 7.46 10.98 -3.75
N THR A 222 8.19 11.78 -2.97
CA THR A 222 9.35 12.54 -3.45
C THR A 222 10.46 11.61 -3.96
N ASP A 223 10.79 10.56 -3.22
CA ASP A 223 11.78 9.56 -3.62
C ASP A 223 11.40 8.92 -4.97
N LEU A 224 10.11 8.58 -5.16
CA LEU A 224 9.60 8.04 -6.44
C LEU A 224 9.69 9.05 -7.59
N VAL A 225 9.44 10.34 -7.34
CA VAL A 225 9.62 11.40 -8.35
C VAL A 225 11.10 11.52 -8.74
N VAL A 226 12.02 11.48 -7.77
CA VAL A 226 13.46 11.52 -8.05
C VAL A 226 13.89 10.28 -8.86
N SER A 227 13.39 9.09 -8.53
CA SER A 227 13.61 7.89 -9.35
C SER A 227 13.11 8.06 -10.77
N ALA A 228 11.89 8.60 -10.96
CA ALA A 228 11.31 8.80 -12.28
C ALA A 228 12.15 9.72 -13.18
N ASN A 229 12.86 10.68 -12.59
CA ASN A 229 13.75 11.60 -13.31
C ASN A 229 15.15 11.02 -13.58
N SER A 230 15.47 9.84 -13.03
CA SER A 230 16.77 9.18 -13.18
C SER A 230 16.85 8.26 -14.42
N PHE A 231 15.74 8.12 -15.16
CA PHE A 231 15.62 7.32 -16.38
C PHE A 231 14.60 7.90 -17.39
#